data_AF-A0A9E5Y8Z9-F1
#
_entry.id   AF-A0A9E5Y8Z9-F1
#
_cell.length_a   1.000
_cell.length_b   1.000
_cell.length_c   1.000
_cell.angle_alpha   90.00
_cell.angle_beta   90.00
_cell.angle_gamma   90.00
#
_symmetry.space_group_name_H-M   'P 1'
#
loop_
_entity.id
_entity.type
_entity.pdbx_description
1 polymer ?
#
loop_
_entity_poly.entity_id
_entity_poly.type
_entity_poly.pdbx_seq_one_letter_code
_entity_poly.pdbx_strand_id
1 'polypeptide(L)'
;MANCKKIENELQRVVDFRIGNGASKRHSLVFDKKNPFLPGPLIFTDGEKIHLPLQFNLTSNDADSQMLIASAVRHESDHIKEFMELHRELSGSERYDSTVVNRFLEDFFLQSQFKKNPTLAHEIFNVVEDNRIDRKAREELPGLKQFSEQKEKSIYLSKRPSPKYLMKRRKELDAFRELFLQKTLLDKTVDEPSFKHRELLKECVSIARSAEGKDINSSLEATKKIYTKFKENFDITPPIPRLPSFAGRDHDRLSPGVPKNYRGEIKP
;
A
#
# COMPACT_ATOMS: atom_id res chain seq x y z
N MET A 1 -1.02 3.89 -29.58
CA MET A 1 -2.38 3.33 -29.71
C MET A 1 -2.39 1.85 -30.07
N ALA A 2 -1.48 1.33 -30.92
CA ALA A 2 -1.48 -0.08 -31.31
C ALA A 2 -1.15 -1.07 -30.18
N ASN A 3 -0.18 -0.77 -29.29
CA ASN A 3 0.18 -1.67 -28.18
C ASN A 3 -0.89 -1.75 -27.07
N CYS A 4 -1.65 -0.68 -26.82
CA CYS A 4 -2.66 -0.66 -25.77
C CYS A 4 -3.80 -1.65 -26.05
N LYS A 5 -4.32 -1.67 -27.28
CA LYS A 5 -5.37 -2.61 -27.71
C LYS A 5 -4.95 -4.09 -27.64
N LYS A 6 -3.65 -4.37 -27.85
CA LYS A 6 -3.14 -5.75 -27.85
C LYS A 6 -3.12 -6.35 -26.44
N ILE A 7 -2.80 -5.55 -25.44
CA ILE A 7 -2.71 -6.02 -24.04
C ILE A 7 -4.01 -5.88 -23.27
N GLU A 8 -4.91 -4.98 -23.70
CA GLU A 8 -6.22 -4.73 -23.06
C GLU A 8 -7.02 -6.03 -22.87
N ASN A 9 -7.11 -6.86 -23.92
CA ASN A 9 -7.83 -8.13 -23.83
C ASN A 9 -7.18 -9.13 -22.86
N GLU A 10 -5.85 -9.12 -22.75
CA GLU A 10 -5.13 -10.02 -21.85
C GLU A 10 -5.23 -9.56 -20.40
N LEU A 11 -5.17 -8.24 -20.17
CA LEU A 11 -5.44 -7.63 -18.87
C LEU A 11 -6.87 -7.91 -18.42
N GLN A 12 -7.85 -7.73 -19.30
CA GLN A 12 -9.25 -8.06 -19.02
C GLN A 12 -9.42 -9.51 -18.58
N ARG A 13 -8.74 -10.46 -19.25
CA ARG A 13 -8.76 -11.89 -18.89
C ARG A 13 -8.15 -12.15 -17.51
N VAL A 14 -7.01 -11.53 -17.19
CA VAL A 14 -6.35 -11.70 -15.88
C VAL A 14 -7.19 -11.08 -14.76
N VAL A 15 -7.83 -9.94 -15.02
CA VAL A 15 -8.78 -9.29 -14.11
C VAL A 15 -9.98 -10.20 -13.84
N ASP A 16 -10.63 -10.68 -14.90
CA ASP A 16 -11.82 -11.53 -14.78
C ASP A 16 -11.55 -12.85 -14.05
N PHE A 17 -10.35 -13.42 -14.21
CA PHE A 17 -9.93 -14.63 -13.51
C PHE A 17 -9.74 -14.42 -11.99
N ARG A 18 -9.31 -13.24 -11.54
CA ARG A 18 -8.81 -13.04 -10.17
C ARG A 18 -9.76 -12.30 -9.24
N ILE A 19 -10.54 -11.38 -9.79
CA ILE A 19 -11.58 -10.69 -9.03
C ILE A 19 -12.88 -11.33 -9.48
N GLY A 20 -13.31 -12.34 -8.73
CA GLY A 20 -14.39 -13.28 -9.07
C GLY A 20 -15.29 -12.83 -10.23
N ASN A 21 -15.22 -13.56 -11.34
CA ASN A 21 -15.90 -13.37 -12.62
C ASN A 21 -16.54 -11.96 -12.81
N GLY A 22 -15.86 -11.10 -13.56
CA GLY A 22 -16.44 -9.88 -14.13
C GLY A 22 -16.17 -8.58 -13.39
N ALA A 23 -15.09 -8.47 -12.63
CA ALA A 23 -14.70 -7.18 -12.03
C ALA A 23 -14.45 -6.09 -13.05
N SER A 24 -13.95 -6.44 -14.23
CA SER A 24 -13.80 -5.52 -15.35
C SER A 24 -15.14 -5.03 -15.94
N LYS A 25 -16.24 -5.76 -15.67
CA LYS A 25 -17.62 -5.34 -15.97
C LYS A 25 -18.22 -4.47 -14.87
N ARG A 26 -17.72 -4.59 -13.63
CA ARG A 26 -18.13 -3.78 -12.47
C ARG A 26 -17.30 -2.49 -12.33
N HIS A 27 -16.04 -2.54 -12.76
CA HIS A 27 -15.06 -1.46 -12.65
C HIS A 27 -14.43 -1.22 -14.01
N SER A 28 -14.64 -0.02 -14.54
CA SER A 28 -14.15 0.30 -15.89
C SER A 28 -12.63 0.47 -15.89
N LEU A 29 -11.95 -0.14 -16.85
CA LEU A 29 -10.55 0.16 -17.14
C LEU A 29 -10.47 1.46 -17.94
N VAL A 30 -9.68 2.42 -17.45
CA VAL A 30 -9.49 3.72 -18.11
C VAL A 30 -8.03 3.86 -18.51
N PHE A 31 -7.76 3.91 -19.81
CA PHE A 31 -6.41 4.14 -20.33
C PHE A 31 -6.14 5.64 -20.52
N ASP A 32 -5.39 6.24 -19.60
CA ASP A 32 -5.27 7.71 -19.52
C ASP A 32 -4.14 8.28 -20.42
N LYS A 33 -4.48 9.34 -21.16
CA LYS A 33 -3.64 9.96 -22.22
C LYS A 33 -2.52 10.89 -21.77
N LYS A 34 -2.22 10.94 -20.47
CA LYS A 34 -1.61 12.03 -19.69
C LYS A 34 -2.71 12.75 -18.93
N ASN A 35 -2.88 12.38 -17.67
CA ASN A 35 -3.52 13.26 -16.71
C ASN A 35 -2.39 14.17 -16.15
N PRO A 36 -2.39 15.48 -16.41
CA PRO A 36 -1.30 16.37 -15.96
C PRO A 36 -1.19 16.48 -14.44
N PHE A 37 -2.19 16.01 -13.70
CA PHE A 37 -2.21 15.96 -12.24
C PHE A 37 -1.66 14.66 -11.64
N LEU A 38 -1.18 13.73 -12.48
CA LEU A 38 -0.57 12.48 -12.02
C LEU A 38 0.86 12.38 -12.55
N PRO A 39 1.87 12.30 -11.68
CA PRO A 39 3.26 12.28 -12.09
C PRO A 39 3.64 10.88 -12.60
N GLY A 40 3.39 10.60 -13.88
CA GLY A 40 4.03 9.50 -14.61
C GLY A 40 3.13 8.30 -14.98
N PRO A 41 3.75 7.17 -15.40
CA PRO A 41 3.05 6.00 -15.92
C PRO A 41 2.50 5.12 -14.79
N LEU A 42 1.51 5.63 -14.05
CA LEU A 42 1.02 5.02 -12.82
C LEU A 42 -0.33 4.32 -13.01
N ILE A 43 -0.48 3.18 -12.34
CA ILE A 43 -1.72 2.42 -12.22
C ILE A 43 -2.30 2.75 -10.85
N PHE A 44 -3.55 3.16 -10.79
CA PHE A 44 -4.26 3.50 -9.55
C PHE A 44 -5.77 3.36 -9.75
N THR A 45 -6.55 3.30 -8.66
CA THR A 45 -8.02 3.33 -8.70
C THR A 45 -8.62 4.60 -8.10
N ASP A 46 -9.82 5.00 -8.57
CA ASP A 46 -10.66 6.06 -7.97
C ASP A 46 -11.81 5.51 -7.09
N GLY A 47 -11.86 4.19 -6.90
CA GLY A 47 -12.86 3.47 -6.12
C GLY A 47 -13.93 2.82 -6.99
N GLU A 48 -14.04 3.26 -8.25
CA GLU A 48 -14.96 2.71 -9.24
C GLU A 48 -14.25 2.23 -10.51
N LYS A 49 -13.07 2.79 -10.82
CA LYS A 49 -12.33 2.60 -12.07
C LYS A 49 -10.86 2.38 -11.81
N ILE A 50 -10.22 1.59 -12.66
CA ILE A 50 -8.78 1.35 -12.62
C ILE A 50 -8.15 2.09 -13.78
N HIS A 51 -7.28 3.05 -13.45
CA HIS A 51 -6.57 3.88 -14.39
C HIS A 51 -5.25 3.24 -14.79
N LEU A 52 -4.99 3.17 -16.09
CA LEU A 52 -3.82 2.50 -16.68
C LEU A 52 -2.99 3.47 -17.51
N PRO A 53 -1.65 3.38 -17.47
CA PRO A 53 -0.76 4.24 -18.24
C PRO A 53 -0.77 3.83 -19.72
N LEU A 54 -0.89 4.79 -20.64
CA LEU A 54 -0.86 4.46 -22.07
C LEU A 54 0.50 4.02 -22.62
N GLN A 55 1.59 4.33 -21.91
CA GLN A 55 2.95 4.02 -22.32
C GLN A 55 3.40 2.71 -21.67
N PHE A 56 2.88 1.59 -22.18
CA PHE A 56 3.29 0.27 -21.73
C PHE A 56 4.66 -0.08 -22.33
N ASN A 57 5.70 0.34 -21.61
CA ASN A 57 7.08 -0.08 -21.82
C ASN A 57 7.88 0.09 -20.51
N LEU A 58 7.32 -0.47 -19.42
CA LEU A 58 7.84 -0.33 -18.05
C LEU A 58 9.07 -1.21 -17.78
N THR A 59 9.31 -2.17 -18.69
CA THR A 59 10.47 -3.05 -18.76
C THR A 59 10.94 -3.15 -20.21
N SER A 60 12.14 -3.72 -20.41
CA SER A 60 12.74 -3.93 -21.73
C SER A 60 12.17 -5.13 -22.49
N ASN A 61 11.22 -5.87 -21.91
CA ASN A 61 10.56 -7.00 -22.58
C ASN A 61 9.04 -6.94 -22.38
N ASP A 62 8.30 -7.42 -23.37
CA ASP A 62 6.83 -7.29 -23.39
C ASP A 62 6.14 -8.17 -22.34
N ALA A 63 6.71 -9.34 -22.04
CA ALA A 63 6.13 -10.30 -21.10
C ALA A 63 6.13 -9.78 -19.66
N ASP A 64 7.27 -9.26 -19.18
CA ASP A 64 7.37 -8.69 -17.83
C ASP A 64 6.55 -7.40 -17.72
N SER A 65 6.45 -6.63 -18.80
CA SER A 65 5.57 -5.46 -18.84
C SER A 65 4.11 -5.87 -18.67
N GLN A 66 3.64 -6.91 -19.37
CA GLN A 66 2.28 -7.44 -19.20
C GLN A 66 2.04 -7.98 -17.80
N MET A 67 2.99 -8.74 -17.24
CA MET A 67 2.88 -9.28 -15.89
C MET A 67 2.80 -8.17 -14.83
N LEU A 68 3.62 -7.13 -14.94
CA LEU A 68 3.56 -5.99 -14.02
C LEU A 68 2.20 -5.29 -14.08
N ILE A 69 1.68 -5.04 -15.29
CA ILE A 69 0.40 -4.33 -15.42
C ILE A 69 -0.71 -5.19 -14.84
N ALA A 70 -0.70 -6.51 -15.11
CA ALA A 70 -1.65 -7.45 -14.52
C ALA A 70 -1.58 -7.48 -12.98
N SER A 71 -0.38 -7.43 -12.40
CA SER A 71 -0.19 -7.33 -10.95
C SER A 71 -0.78 -6.07 -10.36
N ALA A 72 -0.47 -4.93 -10.97
CA ALA A 72 -0.92 -3.65 -10.46
C ALA A 72 -2.43 -3.52 -10.58
N VAL A 73 -3.00 -3.93 -11.71
CA VAL A 73 -4.47 -3.98 -11.87
C VAL A 73 -5.09 -4.89 -10.81
N ARG A 74 -4.48 -6.05 -10.54
CA ARG A 74 -4.94 -6.95 -9.47
C ARG A 74 -4.90 -6.29 -8.10
N HIS A 75 -3.79 -5.64 -7.74
CA HIS A 75 -3.62 -4.92 -6.47
C HIS A 75 -4.73 -3.87 -6.30
N GLU A 76 -4.90 -2.99 -7.29
CA GLU A 76 -5.94 -1.95 -7.29
C GLU A 76 -7.35 -2.53 -7.24
N SER A 77 -7.57 -3.71 -7.82
CA SER A 77 -8.88 -4.35 -7.81
C SER A 77 -9.22 -5.03 -6.48
N ASP A 78 -8.24 -5.64 -5.81
CA ASP A 78 -8.42 -6.22 -4.48
C ASP A 78 -8.84 -5.11 -3.49
N HIS A 79 -8.24 -3.91 -3.58
CA HIS A 79 -8.69 -2.71 -2.83
C HIS A 79 -10.15 -2.36 -3.07
N ILE A 80 -10.57 -2.26 -4.34
CA ILE A 80 -11.96 -1.92 -4.68
C ILE A 80 -12.92 -2.95 -4.09
N LYS A 81 -12.63 -4.25 -4.28
CA LYS A 81 -13.49 -5.33 -3.80
C LYS A 81 -13.68 -5.25 -2.29
N GLU A 82 -12.61 -5.09 -1.55
CA GLU A 82 -12.65 -5.06 -0.09
C GLU A 82 -13.32 -3.80 0.45
N PHE A 83 -13.12 -2.65 -0.19
CA PHE A 83 -13.85 -1.44 0.16
C PHE A 83 -15.33 -1.51 -0.18
N MET A 84 -15.72 -2.21 -1.25
CA MET A 84 -17.13 -2.46 -1.55
C MET A 84 -17.76 -3.41 -0.52
N GLU A 85 -17.05 -4.47 -0.11
CA GLU A 85 -17.50 -5.38 0.94
C GLU A 85 -17.67 -4.63 2.26
N LEU A 86 -16.64 -3.88 2.68
CA LEU A 86 -16.70 -3.02 3.86
C LEU A 86 -17.83 -1.98 3.76
N HIS A 87 -17.99 -1.33 2.61
CA HIS A 87 -19.08 -0.38 2.39
C HIS A 87 -20.46 -1.04 2.59
N ARG A 88 -20.65 -2.25 2.05
CA ARG A 88 -21.90 -3.00 2.19
C ARG A 88 -22.15 -3.35 3.65
N GLU A 89 -21.13 -3.77 4.39
CA GLU A 89 -21.20 -4.03 5.83
C GLU A 89 -21.59 -2.78 6.63
N LEU A 90 -21.03 -1.62 6.28
CA LEU A 90 -21.26 -0.36 7.00
C LEU A 90 -22.60 0.30 6.67
N SER A 91 -23.03 0.27 5.41
CA SER A 91 -24.18 1.04 4.91
C SER A 91 -25.41 0.20 4.60
N GLY A 92 -25.26 -1.11 4.42
CA GLY A 92 -26.30 -2.00 3.89
C GLY A 92 -26.65 -1.76 2.41
N SER A 93 -25.90 -0.91 1.70
CA SER A 93 -26.16 -0.54 0.30
C SER A 93 -25.23 -1.26 -0.69
N GLU A 94 -25.80 -1.72 -1.81
CA GLU A 94 -25.06 -2.23 -2.97
C GLU A 94 -24.45 -1.12 -3.83
N ARG A 95 -24.98 0.10 -3.74
CA ARG A 95 -24.41 1.26 -4.43
C ARG A 95 -23.25 1.79 -3.61
N TYR A 96 -22.03 1.59 -4.11
CA TYR A 96 -20.81 2.05 -3.47
C TYR A 96 -20.80 3.57 -3.28
N ASP A 97 -20.49 4.01 -2.08
CA ASP A 97 -20.19 5.40 -1.73
C ASP A 97 -18.86 5.45 -0.97
N SER A 98 -17.82 5.95 -1.62
CA SER A 98 -16.48 6.07 -1.03
C SER A 98 -16.45 6.96 0.21
N THR A 99 -17.41 7.88 0.38
CA THR A 99 -17.46 8.76 1.55
C THR A 99 -17.73 8.01 2.85
N VAL A 100 -18.49 6.91 2.80
CA VAL A 100 -18.81 6.06 3.96
C VAL A 100 -17.55 5.35 4.45
N VAL A 101 -16.83 4.69 3.53
CA VAL A 101 -15.57 3.98 3.84
C VAL A 101 -14.51 4.96 4.34
N ASN A 102 -14.35 6.09 3.65
CA ASN A 102 -13.39 7.12 4.05
C ASN A 102 -13.68 7.66 5.45
N ARG A 103 -14.95 7.93 5.77
CA ARG A 103 -15.34 8.37 7.11
C ARG A 103 -15.04 7.30 8.16
N PHE A 104 -15.36 6.04 7.89
CA PHE A 104 -15.08 4.95 8.81
C PHE A 104 -13.58 4.81 9.11
N LEU A 105 -12.74 4.88 8.08
CA LEU A 105 -11.28 4.84 8.25
C LEU A 105 -10.76 6.09 8.96
N GLU A 106 -11.26 7.28 8.64
CA GLU A 106 -10.95 8.52 9.38
C GLU A 106 -11.29 8.35 10.87
N ASP A 107 -12.50 7.90 11.20
CA ASP A 107 -12.96 7.67 12.57
C ASP A 107 -12.11 6.62 13.29
N PHE A 108 -11.70 5.56 12.58
CA PHE A 108 -10.78 4.55 13.10
C PHE A 108 -9.45 5.19 13.54
N PHE A 109 -8.81 6.00 12.69
CA PHE A 109 -7.54 6.65 13.03
C PHE A 109 -7.69 7.80 14.04
N LEU A 110 -8.90 8.30 14.27
CA LEU A 110 -9.20 9.30 15.30
C LEU A 110 -9.51 8.69 16.68
N GLN A 111 -9.55 7.36 16.80
CA GLN A 111 -9.73 6.68 18.09
C GLN A 111 -8.68 7.13 19.12
N SER A 112 -9.10 7.15 20.40
CA SER A 112 -8.29 7.68 21.51
C SER A 112 -6.88 7.06 21.60
N GLN A 113 -6.73 5.80 21.22
CA GLN A 113 -5.45 5.10 21.18
C GLN A 113 -4.45 5.71 20.18
N PHE A 114 -4.92 6.20 19.04
CA PHE A 114 -4.10 6.74 17.94
C PHE A 114 -3.90 8.26 18.04
N LYS A 115 -4.64 8.94 18.92
CA LYS A 115 -4.66 10.41 19.06
C LYS A 115 -3.27 11.07 19.12
N LYS A 116 -2.26 10.38 19.67
CA LYS A 116 -0.87 10.87 19.72
C LYS A 116 -0.25 11.06 18.34
N ASN A 117 -0.46 10.10 17.42
CA ASN A 117 0.10 10.14 16.08
C ASN A 117 -0.75 9.31 15.10
N PRO A 118 -1.89 9.85 14.62
CA PRO A 118 -2.77 9.15 13.69
C PRO A 118 -2.10 8.89 12.34
N THR A 119 -1.15 9.73 11.93
CA THR A 119 -0.34 9.53 10.73
C THR A 119 0.48 8.24 10.81
N LEU A 120 1.13 7.97 11.94
CA LEU A 120 1.86 6.72 12.15
C LEU A 120 0.93 5.50 12.08
N ALA A 121 -0.27 5.60 12.66
CA ALA A 121 -1.25 4.52 12.60
C ALA A 121 -1.68 4.21 11.16
N HIS A 122 -1.94 5.25 10.37
CA HIS A 122 -2.26 5.12 8.94
C HIS A 122 -1.12 4.48 8.15
N GLU A 123 0.13 4.85 8.41
CA GLU A 123 1.27 4.24 7.73
C GLU A 123 1.47 2.76 8.08
N ILE A 124 1.28 2.40 9.35
CA ILE A 124 1.30 1.00 9.77
C ILE A 124 0.21 0.23 9.02
N PHE A 125 -0.99 0.80 8.93
CA PHE A 125 -2.09 0.21 8.18
C PHE A 125 -1.71 -0.04 6.72
N ASN A 126 -1.17 0.97 6.02
CA ASN A 126 -0.73 0.82 4.64
C ASN A 126 0.32 -0.30 4.48
N VAL A 127 1.32 -0.37 5.37
CA VAL A 127 2.33 -1.44 5.30
C VAL A 127 1.72 -2.83 5.50
N VAL A 128 0.76 -2.96 6.42
CA VAL A 128 0.07 -4.23 6.69
C VAL A 128 -0.83 -4.64 5.52
N GLU A 129 -1.60 -3.68 4.99
CA GLU A 129 -2.49 -3.87 3.85
C GLU A 129 -1.71 -4.23 2.59
N ASP A 130 -0.67 -3.45 2.25
CA ASP A 130 0.21 -3.72 1.11
C ASP A 130 0.88 -5.09 1.24
N ASN A 131 1.37 -5.45 2.44
CA ASN A 131 1.94 -6.78 2.66
C ASN A 131 0.96 -7.88 2.29
N ARG A 132 -0.28 -7.77 2.77
CA ARG A 132 -1.33 -8.76 2.56
C ARG A 132 -1.67 -8.89 1.08
N ILE A 133 -1.86 -7.78 0.37
CA ILE A 133 -2.22 -7.76 -1.06
C ILE A 133 -1.03 -8.18 -1.93
N ASP A 134 0.16 -7.61 -1.74
CA ASP A 134 1.34 -7.88 -2.57
C ASP A 134 1.91 -9.28 -2.31
N ARG A 135 1.79 -9.85 -1.11
CA ARG A 135 2.20 -11.24 -0.86
C ARG A 135 1.26 -12.24 -1.55
N LYS A 136 -0.06 -12.05 -1.43
CA LYS A 136 -1.07 -12.81 -2.18
C LYS A 136 -0.85 -12.66 -3.71
N ALA A 137 -0.46 -11.47 -4.16
CA ALA A 137 -0.02 -11.20 -5.54
C ALA A 137 1.09 -12.14 -6.01
N ARG A 138 2.15 -12.24 -5.21
CA ARG A 138 3.37 -13.00 -5.49
C ARG A 138 3.19 -14.51 -5.40
N GLU A 139 2.33 -15.02 -4.53
CA GLU A 139 2.04 -16.45 -4.41
C GLU A 139 1.32 -17.01 -5.63
N GLU A 140 0.33 -16.28 -6.16
CA GLU A 140 -0.42 -16.74 -7.33
C GLU A 140 0.29 -16.47 -8.67
N LEU A 141 1.40 -15.73 -8.67
CA LEU A 141 2.18 -15.40 -9.87
C LEU A 141 3.69 -15.42 -9.55
N PRO A 142 4.37 -16.58 -9.71
CA PRO A 142 5.78 -16.73 -9.38
C PRO A 142 6.72 -15.73 -10.09
N GLY A 143 6.40 -15.31 -11.33
CA GLY A 143 7.20 -14.29 -12.02
C GLY A 143 7.05 -12.88 -11.42
N LEU A 144 5.97 -12.59 -10.68
CA LEU A 144 5.86 -11.35 -9.90
C LEU A 144 6.74 -11.37 -8.67
N LYS A 145 6.94 -12.53 -8.05
CA LYS A 145 7.91 -12.66 -6.96
C LYS A 145 9.30 -12.27 -7.45
N GLN A 146 9.73 -12.83 -8.57
CA GLN A 146 11.02 -12.51 -9.19
C GLN A 146 11.11 -11.03 -9.61
N PHE A 147 10.04 -10.48 -10.17
CA PHE A 147 9.96 -9.07 -10.54
C PHE A 147 10.05 -8.14 -9.32
N SER A 148 9.29 -8.42 -8.26
CA SER A 148 9.28 -7.65 -7.01
C SER A 148 10.65 -7.71 -6.34
N GLU A 149 11.26 -8.89 -6.24
CA GLU A 149 12.63 -9.06 -5.75
C GLU A 149 13.66 -8.23 -6.54
N GLN A 150 13.41 -7.98 -7.84
CA GLN A 150 14.25 -7.19 -8.72
C GLN A 150 13.96 -5.68 -8.74
N LYS A 151 12.69 -5.25 -8.65
CA LYS A 151 12.29 -3.83 -8.63
C LYS A 151 12.20 -3.22 -7.24
N GLU A 152 12.12 -4.06 -6.21
CA GLU A 152 12.29 -3.63 -4.82
C GLU A 152 13.75 -3.79 -4.37
N LYS A 153 14.68 -3.93 -5.32
CA LYS A 153 16.13 -3.84 -5.06
C LYS A 153 16.46 -2.50 -4.42
N SER A 154 17.53 -2.52 -3.61
CA SER A 154 18.15 -1.37 -2.94
C SER A 154 18.28 -0.12 -3.84
N ILE A 155 18.48 -0.27 -5.15
CA ILE A 155 18.55 0.87 -6.09
C ILE A 155 17.27 1.73 -6.12
N TYR A 156 16.09 1.15 -5.93
CA TYR A 156 14.83 1.91 -5.82
C TYR A 156 14.57 2.40 -4.39
N LEU A 157 15.19 1.76 -3.39
CA LEU A 157 15.30 2.26 -2.01
C LEU A 157 16.38 3.34 -1.84
N SER A 158 17.23 3.60 -2.84
CA SER A 158 18.33 4.57 -2.75
C SER A 158 17.86 6.03 -2.57
N LYS A 159 16.57 6.29 -2.83
CA LYS A 159 15.90 7.57 -2.52
C LYS A 159 15.38 7.64 -1.08
N ARG A 160 15.35 6.52 -0.35
CA ARG A 160 14.94 6.47 1.06
C ARG A 160 16.18 6.52 1.96
N PRO A 161 16.14 7.27 3.06
CA PRO A 161 17.25 7.32 4.01
C PRO A 161 17.48 5.94 4.63
N SER A 162 18.73 5.48 4.70
CA SER A 162 19.01 4.17 5.30
C SER A 162 18.71 4.15 6.81
N PRO A 163 18.22 3.03 7.37
CA PRO A 163 18.02 2.89 8.81
C PRO A 163 19.26 3.29 9.63
N LYS A 164 20.46 2.88 9.19
CA LYS A 164 21.72 3.25 9.85
C LYS A 164 21.97 4.76 9.85
N TYR A 165 21.61 5.46 8.77
CA TYR A 165 21.72 6.91 8.70
C TYR A 165 20.72 7.61 9.64
N LEU A 166 19.47 7.14 9.69
CA LEU A 166 18.44 7.68 10.57
C LEU A 166 18.82 7.50 12.06
N MET A 167 19.36 6.33 12.42
CA MET A 167 19.88 6.08 13.77
C MET A 167 21.00 7.07 14.14
N LYS A 168 21.96 7.33 13.24
CA LYS A 168 23.02 8.34 13.47
C LYS A 168 22.46 9.74 13.72
N ARG A 169 21.29 10.06 13.15
CA ARG A 169 20.58 11.33 13.35
C ARG A 169 19.62 11.32 14.54
N ARG A 170 19.68 10.30 15.41
CA ARG A 170 18.80 10.10 16.57
C ARG A 170 17.31 10.00 16.20
N LYS A 171 17.01 9.51 14.99
CA LYS A 171 15.64 9.28 14.51
C LYS A 171 15.29 7.79 14.62
N GLU A 172 15.20 7.28 15.86
CA GLU A 172 15.01 5.84 16.10
C GLU A 172 13.68 5.30 15.54
N LEU A 173 12.58 6.02 15.74
CA LEU A 173 11.27 5.65 15.21
C LEU A 173 11.29 5.55 13.68
N ASP A 174 11.85 6.55 13.00
CA ASP A 174 11.96 6.54 11.53
C ASP A 174 12.82 5.38 11.05
N ALA A 175 13.95 5.13 11.72
CA ALA A 175 14.82 4.02 11.37
C ALA A 175 14.10 2.66 11.54
N PHE A 176 13.33 2.52 12.61
CA PHE A 176 12.53 1.31 12.86
C PHE A 176 11.40 1.15 11.85
N ARG A 177 10.70 2.23 11.49
CA ARG A 177 9.68 2.24 10.42
C ARG A 177 10.25 1.75 9.09
N GLU A 178 11.44 2.21 8.72
CA GLU A 178 12.14 1.75 7.52
C GLU A 178 12.49 0.26 7.59
N LEU A 179 13.00 -0.23 8.72
CA LEU A 179 13.28 -1.65 8.92
C LEU A 179 12.01 -2.50 8.87
N PHE A 180 10.92 -2.02 9.48
CA PHE A 180 9.62 -2.68 9.48
C PHE A 180 9.05 -2.79 8.07
N LEU A 181 9.04 -1.70 7.30
CA LEU A 181 8.61 -1.73 5.92
C LEU A 181 9.45 -2.70 5.09
N GLN A 182 10.79 -2.61 5.18
CA GLN A 182 11.68 -3.46 4.40
C GLN A 182 11.45 -4.92 4.72
N LYS A 183 11.41 -5.26 6.02
CA LYS A 183 11.26 -6.66 6.44
C LYS A 183 9.89 -7.23 6.11
N THR A 184 8.84 -6.41 6.19
CA THR A 184 7.47 -6.84 5.91
C THR A 184 7.25 -6.99 4.41
N LEU A 185 7.50 -5.95 3.60
CA LEU A 185 7.20 -5.99 2.17
C LEU A 185 8.22 -6.81 1.36
N LEU A 186 9.50 -6.78 1.76
CA LEU A 186 10.61 -7.32 0.96
C LEU A 186 11.22 -8.60 1.54
N ASP A 187 10.73 -9.05 2.70
CA ASP A 187 11.27 -10.17 3.50
C ASP A 187 12.77 -10.04 3.87
N LYS A 188 13.38 -8.87 3.66
CA LYS A 188 14.81 -8.56 3.91
C LYS A 188 15.00 -7.14 4.43
N THR A 189 16.10 -6.88 5.12
CA THR A 189 16.52 -5.53 5.51
C THR A 189 17.86 -5.19 4.87
N VAL A 190 18.06 -3.93 4.50
CA VAL A 190 19.34 -3.45 3.93
C VAL A 190 20.39 -3.26 5.02
N ASP A 191 19.97 -2.75 6.18
CA ASP A 191 20.80 -2.65 7.38
C ASP A 191 20.39 -3.73 8.38
N GLU A 192 21.34 -4.22 9.18
CA GLU A 192 20.98 -5.07 10.30
C GLU A 192 20.27 -4.26 11.39
N PRO A 193 19.12 -4.73 11.90
CA PRO A 193 18.50 -4.14 13.08
C PRO A 193 19.43 -4.28 14.29
N SER A 194 19.49 -3.23 15.12
CA SER A 194 20.18 -3.29 16.42
C SER A 194 19.54 -4.35 17.32
N PHE A 195 20.30 -4.89 18.28
CA PHE A 195 19.81 -5.92 19.21
C PHE A 195 18.47 -5.54 19.87
N LYS A 196 18.35 -4.30 20.37
CA LYS A 196 17.12 -3.71 20.94
C LYS A 196 15.89 -3.83 20.02
N HIS A 197 16.09 -3.73 18.71
CA HIS A 197 15.01 -3.68 17.72
C HIS A 197 14.77 -5.01 17.02
N ARG A 198 15.65 -6.01 17.19
CA ARG A 198 15.53 -7.32 16.51
C ARG A 198 14.26 -8.04 16.89
N GLU A 199 14.01 -8.22 18.18
CA GLU A 199 12.83 -8.93 18.65
C GLU A 199 11.55 -8.12 18.40
N LEU A 200 11.58 -6.80 18.64
CA LEU A 200 10.45 -5.92 18.32
C LEU A 200 10.07 -5.98 16.83
N LEU A 201 11.07 -6.00 15.93
CA LEU A 201 10.84 -6.11 14.49
C LEU A 201 10.21 -7.46 14.14
N LYS A 202 10.70 -8.57 14.71
CA LYS A 202 10.12 -9.90 14.51
C LYS A 202 8.67 -9.96 14.98
N GLU A 203 8.37 -9.39 16.16
CA GLU A 203 7.02 -9.33 16.69
C GLU A 203 6.08 -8.53 15.77
N CYS A 204 6.49 -7.32 15.37
CA CYS A 204 5.68 -6.46 14.51
C CYS A 204 5.44 -7.10 13.14
N VAL A 205 6.46 -7.72 12.54
CA VAL A 205 6.33 -8.48 11.30
C VAL A 205 5.39 -9.66 11.49
N SER A 206 5.50 -10.42 12.58
CA SER A 206 4.59 -11.54 12.88
C SER A 206 3.12 -11.07 12.97
N ILE A 207 2.88 -9.92 13.61
CA ILE A 207 1.54 -9.33 13.69
C ILE A 207 1.04 -8.93 12.29
N ALA A 208 1.87 -8.27 11.47
CA ALA A 208 1.49 -7.92 10.10
C ALA A 208 1.16 -9.16 9.27
N ARG A 209 1.98 -10.21 9.40
CA ARG A 209 1.76 -11.50 8.73
C ARG A 209 0.49 -12.21 9.20
N SER A 210 0.02 -11.97 10.42
CA SER A 210 -1.22 -12.56 10.91
C SER A 210 -2.48 -12.07 10.18
N ALA A 211 -2.38 -10.96 9.44
CA ALA A 211 -3.45 -10.45 8.57
C ALA A 211 -3.39 -11.02 7.14
N GLU A 212 -2.37 -11.82 6.80
CA GLU A 212 -2.19 -12.37 5.45
C GLU A 212 -3.38 -13.23 5.01
N GLY A 213 -3.82 -13.01 3.76
CA GLY A 213 -4.96 -13.71 3.17
C GLY A 213 -6.32 -13.42 3.81
N LYS A 214 -6.39 -12.46 4.74
CA LYS A 214 -7.64 -12.06 5.40
C LYS A 214 -8.21 -10.75 4.83
N ASP A 215 -9.26 -10.24 5.45
CA ASP A 215 -9.96 -9.02 5.08
C ASP A 215 -9.31 -7.74 5.66
N ILE A 216 -9.90 -6.59 5.32
CA ILE A 216 -9.51 -5.28 5.83
C ILE A 216 -9.63 -5.15 7.35
N ASN A 217 -10.62 -5.80 7.97
CA ASN A 217 -10.80 -5.78 9.43
C ASN A 217 -9.60 -6.40 10.16
N SER A 218 -9.03 -7.45 9.59
CA SER A 218 -7.79 -8.07 10.08
C SER A 218 -6.60 -7.11 10.00
N SER A 219 -6.55 -6.27 8.96
CA SER A 219 -5.51 -5.24 8.79
C SER A 219 -5.66 -4.12 9.83
N LEU A 220 -6.89 -3.72 10.13
CA LEU A 220 -7.19 -2.75 11.20
C LEU A 220 -6.76 -3.28 12.58
N GLU A 221 -7.05 -4.54 12.90
CA GLU A 221 -6.66 -5.14 14.18
C GLU A 221 -5.13 -5.31 14.31
N ALA A 222 -4.45 -5.74 13.23
CA ALA A 222 -3.00 -5.78 13.21
C ALA A 222 -2.38 -4.38 13.40
N THR A 223 -2.98 -3.36 12.79
CA THR A 223 -2.56 -1.96 12.95
C THR A 223 -2.59 -1.52 14.40
N LYS A 224 -3.69 -1.79 15.13
CA LYS A 224 -3.80 -1.45 16.57
C LYS A 224 -2.67 -2.06 17.38
N LYS A 225 -2.38 -3.34 17.16
CA LYS A 225 -1.35 -4.09 17.89
C LYS A 225 0.05 -3.55 17.59
N ILE A 226 0.37 -3.32 16.32
CA ILE A 226 1.69 -2.80 15.92
C ILE A 226 1.87 -1.36 16.43
N TYR A 227 0.86 -0.51 16.30
CA TYR A 227 0.92 0.86 16.83
C TYR A 227 1.16 0.88 18.34
N THR A 228 0.52 -0.02 19.09
CA THR A 228 0.75 -0.17 20.53
C THR A 228 2.21 -0.52 20.81
N LYS A 229 2.78 -1.48 20.08
CA LYS A 229 4.21 -1.84 20.18
C LYS A 229 5.13 -0.66 19.88
N PHE A 230 4.81 0.14 18.87
CA PHE A 230 5.58 1.34 18.54
C PHE A 230 5.53 2.36 19.69
N LYS A 231 4.33 2.62 20.21
CA LYS A 231 4.11 3.54 21.34
C LYS A 231 4.81 3.10 22.63
N GLU A 232 4.93 1.80 22.88
CA GLU A 232 5.62 1.24 24.04
C GLU A 232 7.15 1.37 23.94
N ASN A 233 7.70 1.41 22.72
CA ASN A 233 9.15 1.33 22.49
C ASN A 233 9.78 2.62 21.96
N PHE A 234 8.97 3.55 21.47
CA PHE A 234 9.43 4.80 20.86
C PHE A 234 8.62 6.00 21.36
N ASP A 235 9.26 7.16 21.36
CA ASP A 235 8.52 8.42 21.43
C ASP A 235 7.85 8.68 20.07
N ILE A 236 6.54 8.45 20.01
CA ILE A 236 5.72 8.65 18.82
C ILE A 236 5.16 10.08 18.71
N THR A 237 5.47 10.97 19.64
CA THR A 237 4.99 12.36 19.61
C THR A 237 5.57 13.24 18.49
N PRO A 238 6.79 13.00 17.97
CA PRO A 238 7.29 13.79 16.84
C PRO A 238 6.40 13.60 15.60
N PRO A 239 6.02 14.69 14.90
CA PRO A 239 5.33 14.58 13.63
C PRO A 239 6.25 13.86 12.64
N ILE A 240 5.68 12.89 11.94
CA ILE A 240 6.40 12.22 10.87
C ILE A 240 6.49 13.20 9.70
N PRO A 241 7.71 13.58 9.23
CA PRO A 241 7.82 14.38 8.03
C PRO A 241 7.18 13.61 6.87
N ARG A 242 6.43 14.32 6.03
CA ARG A 242 5.72 13.79 4.85
C ARG A 242 6.50 12.62 4.23
N LEU A 243 5.80 11.50 4.05
CA LEU A 243 6.35 10.23 3.55
C LEU A 243 7.33 10.45 2.39
N PRO A 244 8.48 9.75 2.35
CA PRO A 244 9.18 9.56 1.09
C PRO A 244 8.21 8.89 0.12
N SER A 245 7.94 9.49 -1.03
CA SER A 245 7.09 8.89 -2.07
C SER A 245 7.61 7.47 -2.35
N PHE A 246 6.81 6.44 -2.08
CA PHE A 246 7.20 5.08 -2.42
C PHE A 246 7.11 4.96 -3.94
N ALA A 247 8.26 5.06 -4.61
CA ALA A 247 8.47 4.81 -6.03
C ALA A 247 7.17 4.86 -6.89
N GLY A 248 6.58 6.05 -6.99
CA GLY A 248 5.47 6.33 -7.90
C GLY A 248 4.04 6.06 -7.39
N ARG A 249 3.79 5.40 -6.25
CA ARG A 249 2.40 5.23 -5.81
C ARG A 249 1.92 6.48 -5.04
N ASP A 250 1.37 7.44 -5.77
CA ASP A 250 0.49 8.47 -5.19
C ASP A 250 -0.83 7.78 -4.83
N HIS A 251 -0.92 7.25 -3.61
CA HIS A 251 -2.14 6.69 -3.02
C HIS A 251 -3.18 7.77 -2.65
N ASP A 252 -2.96 9.01 -3.09
CA ASP A 252 -3.70 10.23 -2.75
C ASP A 252 -5.19 10.17 -3.11
N ARG A 253 -5.63 9.16 -3.88
CA ARG A 253 -7.01 9.10 -4.39
C ARG A 253 -7.92 8.10 -3.69
N LEU A 254 -7.41 7.22 -2.82
CA LEU A 254 -8.25 6.23 -2.12
C LEU A 254 -7.83 5.85 -0.70
N SER A 255 -6.58 6.11 -0.31
CA SER A 255 -6.24 6.02 1.10
C SER A 255 -6.79 7.26 1.80
N PRO A 256 -7.29 7.17 3.04
CA PRO A 256 -7.55 8.35 3.83
C PRO A 256 -6.22 9.06 4.03
N GLY A 257 -5.89 10.01 3.16
CA GLY A 257 -4.83 10.97 3.40
C GLY A 257 -5.04 11.57 4.80
N VAL A 258 -3.94 11.98 5.45
CA VAL A 258 -3.91 12.56 6.81
C VAL A 258 -5.29 13.08 7.25
N PRO A 259 -5.89 12.53 8.34
CA PRO A 259 -7.31 12.76 8.65
C PRO A 259 -7.68 14.24 8.52
N LYS A 260 -8.78 14.56 7.82
CA LYS A 260 -9.16 15.97 7.51
C LYS A 260 -9.29 16.86 8.75
N ASN A 261 -9.54 16.27 9.91
CA ASN A 261 -9.66 16.94 11.20
C ASN A 261 -8.35 16.98 12.03
N TYR A 262 -7.25 16.43 11.51
CA TYR A 262 -5.95 16.46 12.17
C TYR A 262 -5.36 17.88 12.10
N ARG A 263 -5.40 18.59 13.24
CA ARG A 263 -4.81 19.93 13.42
C ARG A 263 -3.38 19.90 13.99
N GLY A 264 -2.73 18.73 14.01
CA GLY A 264 -1.36 18.60 14.54
C GLY A 264 -0.36 19.34 13.65
N GLU A 265 0.59 20.04 14.26
CA GLU A 265 1.54 20.91 13.57
C GLU A 265 2.38 20.15 12.53
N ILE A 266 2.00 20.27 11.26
CA ILE A 266 2.95 20.12 10.15
C ILE A 266 3.72 21.44 10.09
N LYS A 267 4.75 21.59 10.91
CA LYS A 267 5.73 22.66 10.68
C LYS A 267 6.74 22.19 9.62
N PRO A 268 7.10 23.08 8.68
CA PRO A 268 7.85 22.77 7.47
C PRO A 268 9.25 22.20 7.73
#